data_AF-A0A523UJJ3-F1
#
_entry.id   AF-A0A523UJJ3-F1
#
_cell.length_a   1.000
_cell.length_b   1.000
_cell.length_c   1.000
_cell.angle_alpha   90.00
_cell.angle_beta   90.00
_cell.angle_gamma   90.00
#
_symmetry.space_group_name_H-M   'P 1'
#
loop_
_entity.id
_entity.type
_entity.pdbx_description
1 polymer ?
#
loop_
_entity_poly.entity_id
_entity_poly.type
_entity_poly.pdbx_seq_one_letter_code
_entity_poly.pdbx_strand_id
1 'polypeptide(L)'
;MAVDDKWLREWEAIMRRIESIDARLWQGAGILLVISIGGISLLGWNPPRTLADFVFALVAGLVSVAILVAWWFIFHRWIHLQGLYSYRAREIEQCLDLRFNTYARLLEYWESSARPDISISKKRLKEKAPDAYSQLENFWDQQKKVRFVHARIRTMLRWLTIILVTAWLLFVILYSVAYFCPLTLSFNVS
;
A
#
# COMPACT_ATOMS: atom_id res chain seq x y z
N MET A 1 -29.53 -20.51 -3.29
CA MET A 1 -29.71 -20.01 -1.91
C MET A 1 -28.57 -20.43 -1.00
N ALA A 2 -28.43 -21.69 -0.55
CA ALA A 2 -27.34 -22.05 0.39
C ALA A 2 -25.90 -21.92 -0.16
N VAL A 3 -25.72 -22.10 -1.48
CA VAL A 3 -24.41 -21.98 -2.15
C VAL A 3 -24.00 -20.50 -2.29
N ASP A 4 -24.95 -19.63 -2.61
CA ASP A 4 -24.71 -18.19 -2.79
C ASP A 4 -24.28 -17.55 -1.46
N ASP A 5 -24.91 -17.93 -0.35
CA ASP A 5 -24.56 -17.47 1.00
C ASP A 5 -23.17 -17.90 1.46
N LYS A 6 -22.66 -19.03 0.97
CA LYS A 6 -21.31 -19.50 1.29
C LYS A 6 -20.27 -18.65 0.58
N TRP A 7 -20.45 -18.43 -0.72
CA TRP A 7 -19.54 -17.62 -1.53
C TRP A 7 -19.55 -16.15 -1.10
N LEU A 8 -20.71 -15.60 -0.73
CA LEU A 8 -20.83 -14.23 -0.22
C LEU A 8 -20.02 -14.05 1.08
N ARG A 9 -20.14 -15.01 2.00
CA ARG A 9 -19.37 -15.02 3.26
C ARG A 9 -17.86 -15.16 3.04
N GLU A 10 -17.44 -15.98 2.09
CA GLU A 10 -16.02 -16.11 1.71
C GLU A 10 -15.49 -14.78 1.13
N TRP A 11 -16.27 -14.14 0.26
CA TRP A 11 -15.92 -12.84 -0.31
C TRP A 11 -15.80 -11.74 0.76
N GLU A 12 -16.77 -11.62 1.68
CA GLU A 12 -16.71 -10.66 2.79
C GLU A 12 -15.49 -10.90 3.68
N ALA A 13 -15.19 -12.17 3.99
CA ALA A 13 -14.02 -12.52 4.78
C ALA A 13 -12.70 -12.13 4.10
N ILE A 14 -12.62 -12.29 2.76
CA ILE A 14 -11.45 -11.87 1.98
C ILE A 14 -11.33 -10.34 1.95
N MET A 15 -12.43 -9.61 1.73
CA MET A 15 -12.41 -8.15 1.69
C MET A 15 -12.00 -7.55 3.04
N ARG A 16 -12.57 -8.02 4.15
CA ARG A 16 -12.16 -7.60 5.51
C ARG A 16 -10.68 -7.88 5.78
N ARG A 17 -10.14 -9.00 5.28
CA ARG A 17 -8.71 -9.29 5.38
C ARG A 17 -7.89 -8.27 4.60
N ILE A 18 -8.25 -7.96 3.35
CA ILE A 18 -7.55 -6.96 2.54
C ILE A 18 -7.54 -5.59 3.24
N GLU A 19 -8.69 -5.13 3.74
CA GLU A 19 -8.79 -3.86 4.47
C GLU A 19 -7.92 -3.84 5.72
N SER A 20 -7.93 -4.93 6.51
CA SER A 20 -7.09 -5.04 7.70
C SER A 20 -5.60 -5.01 7.38
N ILE A 21 -5.20 -5.53 6.22
CA ILE A 21 -3.81 -5.53 5.75
C ILE A 21 -3.40 -4.12 5.35
N ASP A 22 -4.23 -3.43 4.56
CA ASP A 22 -3.96 -2.06 4.13
C ASP A 22 -3.84 -1.12 5.34
N ALA A 23 -4.71 -1.25 6.35
CA ALA A 23 -4.63 -0.47 7.57
C ALA A 23 -3.31 -0.70 8.34
N ARG A 24 -2.88 -1.95 8.49
CA ARG A 24 -1.62 -2.30 9.17
C ARG A 24 -0.40 -1.80 8.40
N LEU A 25 -0.45 -1.84 7.07
CA LEU A 25 0.63 -1.32 6.22
C LEU A 25 0.79 0.20 6.40
N TRP A 26 -0.31 0.94 6.39
CA TRP A 26 -0.27 2.40 6.63
C TRP A 26 0.15 2.75 8.04
N GLN A 27 -0.33 2.03 9.05
CA GLN A 27 0.09 2.22 10.44
C GLN A 27 1.59 2.00 10.60
N GLY A 28 2.13 0.91 10.07
CA GLY A 28 3.57 0.64 10.19
C GLY A 28 4.43 1.62 9.37
N ALA A 29 3.97 2.04 8.19
CA ALA A 29 4.64 3.11 7.44
C ALA A 29 4.66 4.44 8.21
N GLY A 30 3.56 4.80 8.87
CA GLY A 30 3.46 5.97 9.74
C GLY A 30 4.41 5.89 10.93
N ILE A 31 4.45 4.74 11.62
CA ILE A 31 5.37 4.50 12.74
C ILE A 31 6.83 4.64 12.30
N LEU A 32 7.20 4.06 11.16
CA LEU A 32 8.57 4.16 10.63
C LEU A 32 8.97 5.58 10.28
N LEU A 33 8.05 6.35 9.69
CA LEU A 33 8.28 7.74 9.38
C LEU A 33 8.51 8.56 10.65
N VAL A 34 7.65 8.39 11.66
CA VAL A 34 7.76 9.11 12.94
C VAL A 34 9.05 8.74 13.67
N ILE A 35 9.37 7.45 13.77
CA ILE A 35 10.61 6.99 14.44
C ILE A 35 11.84 7.48 13.68
N SER A 36 11.84 7.45 12.36
CA SER A 36 12.98 7.90 11.56
C SER A 36 13.22 9.39 11.68
N ILE A 37 12.16 10.20 11.50
CA ILE A 37 12.27 11.66 11.64
C ILE A 37 12.63 12.03 13.08
N GLY A 38 12.00 11.39 14.06
CA GLY A 38 12.29 11.61 15.48
C GLY A 38 13.72 11.24 15.86
N GLY A 39 14.21 10.09 15.41
CA GLY A 39 15.58 9.63 15.64
C GLY A 39 16.62 10.55 15.00
N ILE A 40 16.41 10.95 13.74
CA ILE A 40 17.29 11.90 13.04
C ILE A 40 17.27 13.26 13.74
N SER A 41 16.10 13.77 14.13
CA SER A 41 15.97 15.08 14.80
C SER A 41 16.67 15.09 16.16
N LEU A 42 16.49 14.03 16.96
CA LEU A 42 17.06 13.92 18.29
C LEU A 42 18.59 13.80 18.27
N LEU A 43 19.13 13.03 17.33
CA LEU A 43 20.58 12.92 17.13
C LEU A 43 21.16 14.18 16.47
N GLY A 44 20.43 14.82 15.56
CA GLY A 44 20.85 16.04 14.87
C GLY A 44 20.95 17.26 15.79
N TRP A 45 20.16 17.31 16.86
CA TRP A 45 20.25 18.37 17.87
C TRP A 45 21.52 18.27 18.74
N ASN A 46 22.10 17.07 18.83
CA ASN A 46 23.24 16.79 19.69
C ASN A 46 24.48 16.49 18.83
N PRO A 47 25.29 17.52 18.47
CA PRO A 47 26.49 17.32 17.68
C PRO A 47 27.47 16.40 18.43
N PRO A 48 28.22 15.54 17.72
CA PRO A 48 29.08 14.55 18.36
C PRO A 48 30.24 15.26 19.07
N ARG A 49 30.32 15.09 20.39
CA ARG A 49 31.43 15.62 21.21
C ARG A 49 32.43 14.54 21.57
N THR A 50 31.94 13.31 21.69
CA THR A 50 32.74 12.15 22.08
C THR A 50 32.71 11.06 21.01
N LEU A 51 33.69 10.17 21.04
CA LEU A 51 33.69 8.96 20.19
C LEU A 51 32.47 8.07 20.48
N ALA A 52 32.01 8.05 21.74
CA ALA A 52 30.83 7.30 22.14
C ALA A 52 29.56 7.82 21.43
N ASP A 53 29.38 9.14 21.33
CA ASP A 53 28.23 9.75 20.62
C ASP A 53 28.24 9.38 19.14
N PHE A 54 29.42 9.40 18.51
CA PHE A 54 29.61 9.00 17.13
C PHE A 54 29.27 7.52 16.90
N VAL A 55 29.82 6.63 17.72
CA VAL A 55 29.53 5.18 17.63
C VAL A 55 28.05 4.91 17.86
N PHE A 56 27.43 5.60 18.82
CA PHE A 56 26.00 5.47 19.09
C PHE A 56 25.16 5.89 17.87
N ALA A 57 25.45 7.05 17.27
CA ALA A 57 24.75 7.52 16.07
C ALA A 57 24.94 6.58 14.87
N LEU A 58 26.15 6.04 14.68
CA LEU A 58 26.44 5.07 13.63
C LEU A 58 25.65 3.77 13.82
N VAL A 59 25.65 3.21 15.03
CA VAL A 59 24.90 2.00 15.37
C VAL A 59 23.40 2.24 15.22
N ALA A 60 22.88 3.37 15.70
CA ALA A 60 21.48 3.75 15.54
C ALA A 60 21.10 3.87 14.06
N GLY A 61 21.95 4.48 13.23
CA GLY A 61 21.75 4.56 11.78
C GLY A 61 21.71 3.19 11.10
N LEU A 62 22.66 2.30 11.43
CA LEU A 62 22.69 0.94 10.88
C LEU A 62 21.47 0.12 11.30
N VAL A 63 21.07 0.19 12.57
CA VAL A 63 19.87 -0.49 13.08
C VAL A 63 18.62 0.04 12.38
N SER A 64 18.51 1.35 12.20
CA SER A 64 17.37 1.96 11.50
C SER A 64 17.29 1.52 10.03
N VAL A 65 18.42 1.49 9.31
CA VAL A 65 18.48 0.97 7.94
C VAL A 65 18.09 -0.52 7.90
N ALA A 66 18.57 -1.34 8.84
CA ALA A 66 18.20 -2.74 8.93
C ALA A 66 16.68 -2.93 9.15
N ILE A 67 16.07 -2.10 10.01
CA ILE A 67 14.62 -2.09 10.24
C ILE A 67 13.87 -1.70 8.95
N LEU A 68 14.32 -0.68 8.23
CA LEU A 68 13.72 -0.26 6.95
C LEU A 68 13.81 -1.36 5.88
N VAL A 69 14.92 -2.09 5.82
CA VAL A 69 15.10 -3.23 4.91
C VAL A 69 14.18 -4.39 5.32
N ALA A 70 14.09 -4.74 6.60
CA ALA A 70 13.18 -5.77 7.08
C ALA A 70 11.72 -5.39 6.76
N TRP A 71 11.35 -4.13 6.97
CA TRP A 71 10.03 -3.60 6.61
C TRP A 71 9.76 -3.71 5.11
N TRP A 72 10.75 -3.38 4.28
CA TRP A 72 10.65 -3.51 2.83
C TRP A 72 10.31 -4.95 2.39
N PHE A 73 10.97 -5.96 2.99
CA PHE A 73 10.68 -7.36 2.71
C PHE A 73 9.27 -7.76 3.14
N ILE A 74 8.86 -7.36 4.35
CA ILE A 74 7.52 -7.59 4.87
C ILE A 74 6.50 -6.98 3.90
N PHE A 75 6.67 -5.72 3.53
CA PHE A 75 5.81 -5.00 2.58
C PHE A 75 5.68 -5.71 1.23
N HIS A 76 6.80 -6.13 0.64
CA HIS A 76 6.81 -6.86 -0.62
C HIS A 76 6.02 -8.18 -0.54
N ARG A 77 6.17 -8.91 0.56
CA ARG A 77 5.41 -10.14 0.82
C ARG A 77 3.91 -9.85 0.95
N TRP A 78 3.52 -8.78 1.64
CA TRP A 78 2.11 -8.40 1.78
C TRP A 78 1.48 -8.00 0.46
N ILE A 79 2.16 -7.25 -0.41
CA ILE A 79 1.65 -6.92 -1.75
C ILE A 79 1.36 -8.20 -2.55
N HIS A 80 2.24 -9.18 -2.47
CA HIS A 80 2.04 -10.46 -3.15
C HIS A 80 0.79 -11.17 -2.62
N LEU A 81 0.61 -11.21 -1.30
CA LEU A 81 -0.59 -11.78 -0.67
C LEU A 81 -1.86 -11.02 -1.06
N GLN A 82 -1.83 -9.69 -1.07
CA GLN A 82 -2.98 -8.87 -1.49
C GLN A 82 -3.36 -9.19 -2.93
N GLY A 83 -2.38 -9.34 -3.84
CA GLY A 83 -2.64 -9.77 -5.21
C GLY A 83 -3.34 -11.13 -5.31
N LEU A 84 -2.95 -12.10 -4.48
CA LEU A 84 -3.59 -13.42 -4.43
C LEU A 84 -5.04 -13.32 -3.91
N TYR A 85 -5.27 -12.57 -2.83
CA TYR A 85 -6.60 -12.37 -2.27
C TYR A 85 -7.52 -11.61 -3.24
N SER A 86 -7.02 -10.58 -3.91
CA SER A 86 -7.78 -9.84 -4.93
C SER A 86 -8.12 -10.72 -6.14
N TYR A 87 -7.23 -11.63 -6.55
CA TYR A 87 -7.54 -12.60 -7.60
C TYR A 87 -8.66 -13.54 -7.18
N ARG A 88 -8.58 -14.10 -5.96
CA ARG A 88 -9.61 -15.00 -5.42
C ARG A 88 -10.96 -14.31 -5.24
N ALA A 89 -10.97 -13.08 -4.72
CA ALA A 89 -12.18 -12.27 -4.61
C ALA A 89 -12.85 -12.09 -5.99
N ARG A 90 -12.04 -11.90 -7.04
CA ARG A 90 -12.54 -11.74 -8.41
C ARG A 90 -13.13 -13.02 -8.99
N GLU A 91 -12.57 -14.19 -8.69
CA GLU A 91 -13.17 -15.48 -9.08
C GLU A 91 -14.57 -15.61 -8.45
N ILE A 92 -14.68 -15.29 -7.16
CA ILE A 92 -15.95 -15.38 -6.43
C ILE A 92 -16.97 -14.35 -6.98
N GLU A 93 -16.54 -13.13 -7.27
CA GLU A 93 -17.37 -12.11 -7.92
C GLU A 93 -17.89 -12.54 -9.29
N GLN A 94 -17.08 -13.28 -10.06
CA GLN A 94 -17.49 -13.85 -11.35
C GLN A 94 -18.51 -14.97 -11.16
N CYS A 95 -18.34 -15.83 -10.16
CA CYS A 95 -19.28 -16.91 -9.84
C CYS A 95 -20.63 -16.38 -9.35
N LEU A 96 -20.64 -15.28 -8.59
CA LEU A 96 -21.86 -14.69 -8.02
C LEU A 96 -22.50 -13.59 -8.89
N ASP A 97 -21.88 -13.21 -10.01
CA ASP A 97 -22.30 -12.12 -10.89
C ASP A 97 -22.50 -10.75 -10.17
N LEU A 98 -21.87 -10.58 -8.99
CA LEU A 98 -22.11 -9.45 -8.08
C LEU A 98 -21.82 -8.10 -8.74
N ARG A 99 -20.69 -7.99 -9.46
CA ARG A 99 -20.29 -6.73 -10.11
C ARG A 99 -21.21 -6.37 -11.26
N PHE A 100 -21.69 -7.36 -12.00
CA PHE A 100 -22.67 -7.10 -13.05
C PHE A 100 -23.96 -6.53 -12.45
N ASN A 101 -24.40 -7.07 -11.30
CA ASN A 101 -25.58 -6.60 -10.58
C ASN A 101 -25.37 -5.19 -9.97
N THR A 102 -24.17 -4.89 -9.44
CA THR A 102 -23.81 -3.54 -8.95
C THR A 102 -23.77 -2.51 -10.07
N TYR A 103 -23.17 -2.86 -11.22
CA TYR A 103 -23.07 -1.96 -12.37
C TYR A 103 -24.40 -1.79 -13.10
N ALA A 104 -25.21 -2.85 -13.23
CA ALA A 104 -26.59 -2.77 -13.72
C ALA A 104 -27.43 -1.82 -12.85
N ARG A 105 -27.31 -1.93 -11.51
CA ARG A 105 -27.92 -0.98 -10.57
C ARG A 105 -27.45 0.45 -10.76
N LEU A 106 -26.15 0.67 -10.95
CA LEU A 106 -25.57 2.01 -11.19
C LEU A 106 -26.07 2.62 -12.49
N LEU A 107 -26.21 1.81 -13.55
CA LEU A 107 -26.77 2.25 -14.83
C LEU A 107 -28.28 2.56 -14.72
N GLU A 108 -29.06 1.69 -14.05
CA GLU A 108 -30.50 1.92 -13.80
C GLU A 108 -30.76 3.16 -12.92
N TYR A 109 -29.88 3.43 -11.96
CA TYR A 109 -29.93 4.66 -11.14
C TYR A 109 -29.61 5.92 -11.95
N TRP A 110 -28.80 5.79 -13.01
CA TRP A 110 -28.46 6.90 -13.88
C TRP A 110 -29.57 7.20 -14.89
N GLU A 111 -30.37 6.20 -15.24
CA GLU A 111 -31.46 6.31 -16.22
C GLU A 111 -32.86 6.48 -15.59
N SER A 112 -33.06 6.14 -14.31
CA SER A 112 -34.38 6.23 -13.68
C SER A 112 -34.35 6.58 -12.18
N SER A 113 -35.13 7.59 -11.79
CA SER A 113 -35.43 7.94 -10.39
C SER A 113 -36.33 6.92 -9.66
N ALA A 114 -36.44 5.68 -10.16
CA ALA A 114 -37.31 4.65 -9.62
C ALA A 114 -36.49 3.52 -8.97
N ARG A 115 -36.91 3.09 -7.79
CA ARG A 115 -36.19 2.13 -6.93
C ARG A 115 -35.88 0.82 -7.71
N PRO A 116 -34.63 0.31 -7.67
CA PRO A 116 -34.26 -0.87 -8.46
C PRO A 116 -34.74 -2.17 -7.81
N ASP A 117 -35.37 -3.03 -8.62
CA ASP A 117 -35.65 -4.43 -8.31
C ASP A 117 -34.34 -5.23 -8.32
N ILE A 118 -34.11 -6.04 -7.28
CA ILE A 118 -32.79 -6.56 -6.88
C ILE A 118 -32.33 -7.75 -7.75
N SER A 119 -33.15 -8.21 -8.69
CA SER A 119 -33.02 -9.54 -9.31
C SER A 119 -32.91 -9.56 -10.84
N ILE A 120 -32.47 -8.49 -11.49
CA ILE A 120 -32.34 -8.48 -12.95
C ILE A 120 -31.14 -9.35 -13.38
N SER A 121 -31.43 -10.60 -13.76
CA SER A 121 -30.43 -11.51 -14.32
C SER A 121 -29.82 -10.96 -15.61
N LYS A 122 -28.54 -11.28 -15.87
CA LYS A 122 -27.79 -10.95 -17.10
C LYS A 122 -28.59 -11.09 -18.40
N LYS A 123 -29.41 -12.14 -18.50
CA LYS A 123 -30.27 -12.40 -19.67
C LYS A 123 -31.31 -11.30 -19.89
N ARG A 124 -31.98 -10.84 -18.83
CA ARG A 124 -32.98 -9.76 -18.92
C ARG A 124 -32.34 -8.42 -19.27
N LEU A 125 -31.14 -8.13 -18.76
CA LEU A 125 -30.44 -6.88 -19.09
C LEU A 125 -30.06 -6.86 -20.58
N LYS A 126 -29.57 -7.98 -21.12
CA LYS A 126 -29.23 -8.12 -22.54
C LYS A 126 -30.46 -7.95 -23.45
N GLU A 127 -31.62 -8.46 -23.05
CA GLU A 127 -32.87 -8.31 -23.79
C GLU A 127 -33.44 -6.89 -23.73
N LYS A 128 -33.35 -6.23 -22.56
CA LYS A 128 -33.98 -4.91 -22.34
C LYS A 128 -33.13 -3.74 -22.82
N ALA A 129 -31.80 -3.82 -22.70
CA ALA A 129 -30.89 -2.73 -23.03
C ALA A 129 -29.56 -3.29 -23.60
N PRO A 130 -29.54 -3.72 -24.87
CA PRO A 130 -28.37 -4.37 -25.48
C PRO A 130 -27.15 -3.43 -25.58
N ASP A 131 -27.36 -2.14 -25.82
CA ASP A 131 -26.27 -1.15 -25.90
C ASP A 131 -25.59 -0.95 -24.54
N ALA A 132 -26.38 -0.80 -23.47
CA ALA A 132 -25.89 -0.76 -22.09
C ALA A 132 -25.11 -2.04 -21.72
N TYR A 133 -25.64 -3.20 -22.09
CA TYR A 133 -24.97 -4.48 -21.88
C TYR A 133 -23.59 -4.53 -22.58
N SER A 134 -23.52 -4.11 -23.85
CA SER A 134 -22.26 -4.13 -24.61
C SER A 134 -21.21 -3.15 -24.06
N GLN A 135 -21.64 -1.97 -23.59
CA GLN A 135 -20.75 -1.03 -22.90
C GLN A 135 -20.24 -1.61 -21.58
N LEU A 136 -21.09 -2.29 -20.82
CA LEU A 136 -20.71 -2.95 -19.58
C LEU A 136 -19.71 -4.09 -19.82
N GLU A 137 -19.96 -4.90 -20.84
CA GLU A 137 -19.10 -6.03 -21.23
C GLU A 137 -17.72 -5.52 -21.69
N ASN A 138 -17.68 -4.49 -22.52
CA ASN A 138 -16.44 -3.84 -22.94
C ASN A 138 -15.67 -3.23 -21.77
N PHE A 139 -16.36 -2.52 -20.86
CA PHE A 139 -15.76 -1.98 -19.65
C PHE A 139 -15.21 -3.09 -18.74
N TRP A 140 -15.95 -4.19 -18.61
CA TRP A 140 -15.54 -5.36 -17.84
C TRP A 140 -14.29 -6.03 -18.42
N ASP A 141 -14.23 -6.19 -19.75
CA ASP A 141 -13.08 -6.75 -20.44
C ASP A 141 -11.86 -5.83 -20.35
N GLN A 142 -12.05 -4.52 -20.39
CA GLN A 142 -10.99 -3.56 -20.09
C GLN A 142 -10.52 -3.67 -18.64
N GLN A 143 -11.42 -3.74 -17.66
CA GLN A 143 -11.05 -3.95 -16.26
C GLN A 143 -10.43 -5.33 -15.99
N LYS A 144 -10.71 -6.36 -16.79
CA LYS A 144 -10.00 -7.66 -16.73
C LYS A 144 -8.52 -7.51 -17.07
N LYS A 145 -8.19 -6.64 -18.02
CA LYS A 145 -6.81 -6.38 -18.46
C LYS A 145 -6.02 -5.54 -17.44
N VAL A 146 -6.68 -4.66 -16.69
CA VAL A 146 -6.02 -3.87 -15.65
C VAL A 146 -5.81 -4.73 -14.41
N ARG A 147 -4.55 -5.03 -14.07
CA ARG A 147 -4.20 -5.63 -12.77
C ARG A 147 -4.72 -4.71 -11.67
N PHE A 148 -5.68 -5.20 -10.89
CA PHE A 148 -6.28 -4.54 -9.71
C PHE A 148 -5.29 -4.46 -8.53
N VAL A 149 -4.02 -4.22 -8.84
CA VAL A 149 -3.00 -3.97 -7.84
C VAL A 149 -2.98 -2.47 -7.66
N HIS A 150 -3.03 -2.01 -6.42
CA HIS A 150 -2.83 -0.62 -6.02
C HIS A 150 -1.42 -0.14 -6.44
N ALA A 151 -1.18 0.02 -7.74
CA ALA A 151 0.10 0.39 -8.31
C ALA A 151 0.59 1.72 -7.73
N ARG A 152 -0.35 2.62 -7.42
CA ARG A 152 -0.08 3.88 -6.76
C ARG A 152 0.43 3.70 -5.33
N ILE A 153 -0.20 2.86 -4.51
CA ILE A 153 0.22 2.56 -3.13
C ILE A 153 1.61 1.90 -3.14
N ARG A 154 1.80 0.90 -4.02
CA ARG A 154 3.11 0.24 -4.19
C ARG A 154 4.21 1.22 -4.53
N THR A 155 3.93 2.17 -5.42
CA THR A 155 4.90 3.17 -5.85
C THR A 155 5.19 4.17 -4.73
N MET A 156 4.15 4.68 -4.05
CA MET A 156 4.31 5.62 -2.93
C MET A 156 5.13 5.03 -1.77
N LEU A 157 4.80 3.82 -1.31
CA LEU A 157 5.57 3.17 -0.23
C LEU A 157 7.00 2.81 -0.66
N ARG A 158 7.20 2.49 -1.95
CA ARG A 158 8.54 2.28 -2.48
C ARG A 158 9.39 3.54 -2.36
N TRP A 159 8.86 4.66 -2.82
CA TRP A 159 9.54 5.95 -2.71
C TRP A 159 9.76 6.36 -1.25
N LEU A 160 8.77 6.17 -0.38
CA LEU A 160 8.89 6.44 1.05
C LEU A 160 10.11 5.73 1.66
N THR A 161 10.24 4.43 1.40
CA THR A 161 11.35 3.64 1.96
C THR A 161 12.70 4.09 1.40
N ILE A 162 12.78 4.37 0.09
CA ILE A 162 13.99 4.89 -0.55
C ILE A 162 14.41 6.24 0.06
N ILE A 163 13.45 7.15 0.25
CA ILE A 163 13.69 8.46 0.85
C ILE A 163 14.20 8.30 2.28
N LEU A 164 13.58 7.43 3.09
CA LEU A 164 13.98 7.19 4.48
C LEU A 164 15.40 6.58 4.58
N VAL A 165 15.71 5.58 3.76
CA VAL A 165 17.05 4.98 3.73
C VAL A 165 18.08 6.02 3.29
N THR A 166 17.79 6.78 2.25
CA THR A 166 18.68 7.85 1.76
C THR A 166 18.87 8.93 2.84
N ALA A 167 17.82 9.31 3.56
CA ALA A 167 17.90 10.29 4.64
C ALA A 167 18.81 9.80 5.78
N TRP A 168 18.70 8.52 6.19
CA TRP A 168 19.59 7.94 7.19
C TRP A 168 21.05 7.87 6.72
N LEU A 169 21.29 7.48 5.47
CA LEU A 169 22.65 7.45 4.91
C LEU A 169 23.27 8.85 4.86
N LEU A 170 22.52 9.84 4.36
CA LEU A 170 22.96 11.24 4.35
C LEU A 170 23.22 11.76 5.77
N PHE A 171 22.35 11.44 6.71
CA PHE A 171 22.53 11.81 8.12
C PHE A 171 23.84 11.24 8.67
N VAL A 172 24.10 9.93 8.51
CA VAL A 172 25.34 9.29 8.99
C VAL A 172 26.58 9.91 8.32
N ILE A 173 26.54 10.20 7.03
CA ILE A 173 27.64 10.85 6.31
C ILE A 173 27.89 12.25 6.87
N LEU A 174 26.85 13.09 6.99
CA LEU A 174 26.97 14.44 7.53
C LEU A 174 27.45 14.45 8.98
N TYR A 175 26.94 13.53 9.80
CA TYR A 175 27.34 13.37 11.20
C TYR A 175 28.81 12.93 11.31
N SER A 176 29.27 12.07 10.40
CA SER A 176 30.68 11.68 10.29
C SER A 176 31.56 12.86 9.91
N VAL A 177 31.17 13.64 8.89
CA VAL A 177 31.91 14.85 8.50
C VAL A 177 31.99 15.84 9.66
N ALA A 178 30.89 16.07 10.38
CA ALA A 178 30.86 16.97 11.53
C ALA A 178 31.81 16.53 12.66
N TYR A 179 32.01 15.23 12.85
CA TYR A 179 32.96 14.70 13.82
C TYR A 179 34.43 14.83 13.37
N PHE A 180 34.73 14.48 12.12
CA PHE A 180 36.11 14.43 11.62
C PHE A 180 36.67 15.79 11.15
N CYS A 181 35.82 16.68 10.61
CA CYS A 181 36.25 17.98 10.08
C CYS A 181 36.94 18.88 11.14
N PRO A 182 36.40 19.07 12.36
CA PRO A 182 37.11 19.84 13.39
C PRO A 182 38.43 19.19 13.83
N LEU A 183 38.49 17.85 13.87
CA LEU A 183 39.72 17.11 14.18
C LEU A 183 40.84 17.39 13.17
N THR A 184 40.51 17.45 11.87
CA THR A 184 41.49 17.72 10.81
C THR A 184 42.02 19.15 10.81
N LEU A 185 41.21 20.13 11.23
CA LEU A 185 41.64 21.54 11.34
C LEU A 185 42.56 21.77 12.55
N SER A 186 42.35 21.06 13.67
CA SER A 186 43.24 21.14 14.84
C SER A 186 44.65 20.56 14.60
N PHE A 187 44.83 19.63 13.66
CA PHE A 187 46.13 19.01 13.36
C PHE A 187 47.04 19.84 12.44
N ASN A 188 46.51 20.86 11.75
CA ASN A 188 47.28 21.68 10.79
C ASN A 188 47.82 22.99 11.39
N VAL A 189 47.64 23.22 12.69
CA VAL A 189 48.10 24.44 13.41
C VAL A 189 49.29 24.14 14.34
N SER A 190 49.95 22.99 14.16
CA SER A 190 51.17 22.58 14.89
C SER A 190 52.37 22.57 13.95
#